data_AF-A0A2C9XFI4-F1
#
_entry.id   AF-A0A2C9XFI4-F1
#
_cell.length_a   1.000
_cell.length_b   1.000
_cell.length_c   1.000
_cell.angle_alpha   90.00
_cell.angle_beta   90.00
_cell.angle_gamma   90.00
#
_symmetry.space_group_name_H-M   'P 1'
#
loop_
_entity.id
_entity.type
_entity.pdbx_description
1 polymer ?
#
loop_
_entity_poly.entity_id
_entity_poly.type
_entity_poly.pdbx_seq_one_letter_code
_entity_poly.pdbx_strand_id
1 'polypeptide(L)'
;MSKLLLTEEYPRQQNIGTALSTFIDRISQFYGGHINVIDRKPISHTEYFYVEILLFSNGIQVKATLQRDPETFEITATAHREPNYNYLSQINDEEFDFLCHLAILRMAELRPLPGMERSLEEYEQQEAELLNVLVRKLMIVTGQASESVSISR
;
A
#
# COMPACT_ATOMS: atom_id res chain seq x y z
N MET A 1 -5.05 -4.87 4.88
CA MET A 1 -5.22 -3.52 5.45
C MET A 1 -4.42 -2.54 4.61
N SER A 2 -5.06 -1.45 4.18
CA SER A 2 -4.43 -0.36 3.43
C SER A 2 -3.60 0.53 4.37
N LYS A 3 -2.36 0.87 4.02
CA LYS A 3 -1.48 1.72 4.86
C LYS A 3 -1.47 3.15 4.33
N LEU A 4 -1.79 4.14 5.15
CA LEU A 4 -1.64 5.56 4.76
C LEU A 4 -0.16 5.87 4.52
N LEU A 5 0.14 6.50 3.37
CA LEU A 5 1.49 6.88 2.95
C LEU A 5 1.71 8.38 3.05
N LEU A 6 0.77 9.17 2.51
CA LEU A 6 0.89 10.61 2.38
C LEU A 6 -0.49 11.25 2.46
N THR A 7 -0.54 12.42 3.10
CA THR A 7 -1.68 13.33 3.08
C THR A 7 -1.16 14.72 2.73
N GLU A 8 -1.78 15.39 1.76
CA GLU A 8 -1.47 16.77 1.39
C GLU A 8 -2.74 17.58 1.18
N GLU A 9 -2.65 18.89 1.39
CA GLU A 9 -3.73 19.84 1.18
C GLU A 9 -3.37 20.79 0.04
N TYR A 10 -4.33 21.03 -0.85
CA TYR A 10 -4.19 21.91 -1.99
C TYR A 10 -5.17 23.08 -1.89
N PRO A 11 -4.75 24.29 -2.31
CA PRO A 11 -5.54 25.50 -2.17
C PRO A 11 -6.83 25.46 -2.99
N ARG A 12 -7.86 26.14 -2.49
CA ARG A 12 -9.22 26.20 -3.05
C ARG A 12 -9.35 26.52 -4.54
N GLN A 13 -8.36 27.21 -5.11
CA GLN A 13 -8.36 27.64 -6.52
C GLN A 13 -7.89 26.54 -7.47
N GLN A 14 -7.29 25.46 -6.96
CA GLN A 14 -6.69 24.41 -7.78
C GLN A 14 -7.77 23.45 -8.30
N ASN A 15 -7.70 23.11 -9.59
CA ASN A 15 -8.55 22.09 -10.19
C ASN A 15 -8.16 20.69 -9.67
N ILE A 16 -9.13 19.80 -9.44
CA ILE A 16 -8.90 18.42 -8.95
C ILE A 16 -7.93 17.64 -9.86
N GLY A 17 -8.02 17.79 -11.18
CA GLY A 17 -7.10 17.14 -12.11
C GLY A 17 -5.66 17.63 -11.97
N THR A 18 -5.46 18.94 -11.79
CA THR A 18 -4.13 19.50 -11.53
C THR A 18 -3.60 19.06 -10.17
N ALA A 19 -4.44 19.10 -9.13
CA ALA A 19 -4.09 18.61 -7.79
C ALA A 19 -3.70 17.13 -7.83
N LEU A 20 -4.42 16.31 -8.59
CA LEU A 20 -4.11 14.89 -8.77
C LEU A 20 -2.75 14.69 -9.44
N SER A 21 -2.48 15.39 -10.55
CA SER A 21 -1.18 15.29 -11.23
C SER A 21 -0.03 15.68 -10.30
N THR A 22 -0.16 16.80 -9.59
CA THR A 22 0.84 17.21 -8.58
C THR A 22 0.98 16.15 -7.49
N PHE A 23 -0.13 15.62 -6.98
CA PHE A 23 -0.10 14.62 -5.93
C PHE A 23 0.56 13.31 -6.38
N ILE A 24 0.36 12.89 -7.63
CA ILE A 24 1.04 11.73 -8.21
C ILE A 24 2.55 11.93 -8.24
N ASP A 25 3.01 13.12 -8.65
CA ASP A 25 4.43 13.45 -8.64
C ASP A 25 5.00 13.43 -7.22
N ARG A 26 4.23 13.90 -6.23
CA ARG A 26 4.60 13.84 -4.81
C ARG A 26 4.70 12.42 -4.28
N ILE A 27 3.79 11.54 -4.68
CA ILE A 27 3.88 10.10 -4.38
C ILE A 27 5.14 9.50 -5.02
N SER A 28 5.48 9.85 -6.25
CA SER A 28 6.73 9.39 -6.89
C SER A 28 7.96 9.86 -6.11
N GLN A 29 7.98 11.13 -5.71
CA GLN A 29 9.06 11.71 -4.90
C GLN A 29 9.21 11.03 -3.54
N PHE A 30 8.11 10.64 -2.88
CA PHE A 30 8.13 9.86 -1.64
C PHE A 30 8.93 8.56 -1.77
N TYR A 31 8.94 7.96 -2.96
CA TYR A 31 9.71 6.76 -3.29
C TYR A 31 11.06 7.05 -3.97
N GLY A 32 11.58 8.28 -3.83
CA GLY A 32 12.89 8.67 -4.37
C GLY A 32 12.88 9.20 -5.80
N GLY A 33 11.70 9.46 -6.39
CA GLY A 33 11.57 10.18 -7.67
C GLY A 33 11.95 9.40 -8.92
N HIS A 34 12.20 8.09 -8.81
CA HIS A 34 12.59 7.23 -9.93
C HIS A 34 11.49 6.25 -10.35
N ILE A 35 10.24 6.50 -9.93
CA ILE A 35 9.10 5.64 -10.25
C ILE A 35 8.06 6.40 -11.05
N ASN A 36 7.47 5.74 -12.03
CA ASN A 36 6.44 6.31 -12.89
C ASN A 36 5.16 5.52 -12.77
N VAL A 37 4.01 6.16 -12.96
CA VAL A 37 2.73 5.46 -13.06
C VAL A 37 2.69 4.72 -14.39
N ILE A 38 2.49 3.40 -14.34
CA ILE A 38 2.41 2.51 -15.51
C ILE A 38 0.98 2.03 -15.81
N ASP A 39 0.10 2.05 -14.80
CA ASP A 39 -1.33 1.76 -14.98
C ASP A 39 -2.20 2.61 -14.04
N ARG A 40 -3.41 2.90 -14.50
CA ARG A 40 -4.35 3.86 -13.93
C ARG A 40 -5.76 3.31 -13.99
N LYS A 41 -6.36 3.06 -12.83
CA LYS A 41 -7.71 2.51 -12.71
C LYS A 41 -8.61 3.46 -11.91
N PRO A 42 -9.37 4.35 -12.58
CA PRO A 42 -10.32 5.21 -11.89
C PRO A 42 -11.43 4.38 -11.23
N ILE A 43 -11.76 4.70 -9.98
CA ILE A 43 -12.84 4.05 -9.22
C ILE A 43 -14.09 4.94 -9.22
N SER A 44 -13.92 6.23 -8.90
CA SER A 44 -15.03 7.18 -8.79
C SER A 44 -14.56 8.59 -9.07
N HIS A 45 -15.40 9.40 -9.71
CA HIS A 45 -15.11 10.80 -9.99
C HIS A 45 -16.40 11.64 -9.92
N THR A 46 -16.34 12.73 -9.18
CA THR A 46 -17.33 13.81 -9.12
C THR A 46 -16.59 15.15 -8.99
N GLU A 47 -17.32 16.26 -9.00
CA GLU A 47 -16.73 17.60 -8.79
C GLU A 47 -16.11 17.79 -7.39
N TYR A 48 -16.50 16.95 -6.42
CA TYR A 48 -16.04 17.06 -5.03
C TYR A 48 -15.17 15.89 -4.57
N PHE A 49 -15.11 14.83 -5.35
CA PHE A 49 -14.48 13.59 -4.90
C PHE A 49 -13.89 12.83 -6.08
N TYR A 50 -12.66 12.37 -5.93
CA TYR A 50 -11.95 11.62 -6.95
C TYR A 50 -11.17 10.48 -6.31
N VAL A 51 -11.31 9.27 -6.84
CA VAL A 51 -10.58 8.08 -6.37
C VAL A 51 -10.06 7.29 -7.55
N GLU A 52 -8.78 6.93 -7.48
CA GLU A 52 -8.09 6.16 -8.50
C GLU A 52 -7.06 5.21 -7.87
N ILE A 53 -6.91 4.02 -8.45
CA ILE A 53 -5.78 3.13 -8.17
C ILE A 53 -4.69 3.39 -9.19
N LEU A 54 -3.48 3.62 -8.69
CA LEU A 54 -2.27 3.86 -9.45
C LEU A 54 -1.32 2.68 -9.25
N LEU A 55 -0.82 2.12 -10.35
CA LEU A 55 0.28 1.16 -10.31
C LEU A 55 1.55 1.85 -10.77
N PHE A 56 2.57 1.82 -9.94
CA PHE A 56 3.88 2.39 -10.25
C PHE A 56 4.83 1.32 -10.84
N SER A 57 5.85 1.77 -11.59
CA SER A 57 6.84 0.94 -12.27
C SER A 57 7.64 0.02 -11.34
N ASN A 58 7.67 0.32 -10.04
CA ASN A 58 8.27 -0.55 -9.01
C ASN A 58 7.30 -1.59 -8.44
N GLY A 59 6.10 -1.75 -9.03
CA GLY A 59 5.08 -2.70 -8.62
C GLY A 59 4.23 -2.25 -7.43
N ILE A 60 4.48 -1.06 -6.86
CA ILE A 60 3.67 -0.52 -5.76
C ILE A 60 2.32 -0.05 -6.32
N GLN A 61 1.25 -0.50 -5.67
CA GLN A 61 -0.10 -0.05 -5.93
C GLN A 61 -0.53 0.95 -4.85
N VAL A 62 -1.05 2.09 -5.27
CA VAL A 62 -1.51 3.17 -4.38
C VAL A 62 -2.94 3.56 -4.77
N LYS A 63 -3.83 3.63 -3.79
CA LYS A 63 -5.12 4.28 -3.92
C LYS A 63 -4.95 5.76 -3.57
N ALA A 64 -5.10 6.61 -4.58
CA ALA A 64 -5.16 8.06 -4.41
C ALA A 64 -6.63 8.48 -4.24
N THR A 65 -6.91 9.26 -3.21
CA THR A 65 -8.23 9.85 -2.96
C THR A 65 -8.06 11.36 -2.82
N LEU A 66 -8.83 12.12 -3.58
CA LEU A 66 -8.91 13.57 -3.45
C LEU A 66 -10.34 13.90 -3.05
N GLN A 67 -10.49 14.68 -2.00
CA GLN A 67 -11.77 15.14 -1.50
C GLN A 67 -11.72 16.66 -1.39
N ARG A 68 -12.68 17.32 -2.01
CA ARG A 68 -12.88 18.76 -1.86
C ARG A 68 -13.86 19.01 -0.72
N ASP A 69 -13.44 19.85 0.20
CA ASP A 69 -14.32 20.34 1.25
C ASP A 69 -15.39 21.27 0.63
N PRO A 70 -16.70 21.04 0.86
CA PRO A 70 -17.75 21.84 0.26
C PRO A 70 -17.89 23.26 0.87
N GLU A 71 -17.34 23.49 2.06
CA GLU A 71 -17.37 24.78 2.76
C GLU A 71 -16.14 25.63 2.42
N THR A 72 -14.93 25.05 2.46
CA THR A 72 -13.68 25.78 2.22
C THR A 72 -13.22 25.73 0.76
N PHE A 73 -13.72 24.76 -0.02
CA PHE A 73 -13.30 24.42 -1.39
C PHE A 73 -11.85 23.93 -1.51
N GLU A 74 -11.14 23.76 -0.39
CA GLU A 74 -9.80 23.16 -0.35
C GLU A 74 -9.87 21.68 -0.70
N ILE A 75 -8.76 21.13 -1.21
CA ILE A 75 -8.69 19.71 -1.60
C ILE A 75 -7.73 19.00 -0.65
N THR A 76 -8.23 17.99 0.04
CA THR A 76 -7.40 17.03 0.77
C THR A 76 -7.12 15.83 -0.12
N ALA A 77 -5.85 15.53 -0.35
CA ALA A 77 -5.39 14.37 -1.08
C ALA A 77 -4.76 13.34 -0.12
N THR A 78 -5.17 12.08 -0.20
CA THR A 78 -4.62 10.98 0.58
C THR A 78 -4.15 9.86 -0.33
N ALA A 79 -3.02 9.27 0.03
CA ALA A 79 -2.42 8.13 -0.67
C ALA A 79 -2.36 6.95 0.29
N HIS A 80 -3.03 5.86 -0.06
CA HIS A 80 -2.98 4.61 0.69
C HIS A 80 -2.30 3.53 -0.14
N ARG A 81 -1.32 2.83 0.45
CA ARG A 81 -0.78 1.62 -0.17
C ARG A 81 -1.85 0.54 -0.18
N GLU A 82 -2.12 0.03 -1.37
CA GLU A 82 -2.99 -1.11 -1.59
C GLU A 82 -2.17 -2.36 -1.93
N PRO A 83 -2.62 -3.55 -1.54
CA PRO A 83 -2.09 -4.79 -2.10
C PRO A 83 -2.37 -4.84 -3.60
N ASN A 84 -1.38 -5.22 -4.40
CA ASN A 84 -1.60 -5.55 -5.80
C ASN A 84 -2.21 -6.95 -5.89
N TYR A 85 -3.53 -7.05 -5.72
CA TYR A 85 -4.25 -8.33 -5.71
C TYR A 85 -4.15 -9.07 -7.04
N ASN A 86 -4.03 -8.36 -8.17
CA ASN A 86 -3.84 -8.98 -9.48
C ASN A 86 -2.52 -9.76 -9.51
N TYR A 87 -1.42 -9.11 -9.12
CA TYR A 87 -0.13 -9.77 -8.99
C TYR A 87 -0.19 -10.93 -7.97
N LEU A 88 -0.73 -10.69 -6.78
CA LEU A 88 -0.83 -11.71 -5.74
C LEU A 88 -1.67 -12.94 -6.15
N SER A 89 -2.64 -12.77 -7.04
CA SER A 89 -3.49 -13.87 -7.54
C SER A 89 -2.82 -14.73 -8.62
N GLN A 90 -1.70 -14.25 -9.19
CA GLN A 90 -0.99 -14.90 -10.29
C GLN A 90 0.38 -15.46 -9.87
N ILE A 91 0.80 -15.21 -8.63
CA ILE A 91 2.03 -15.78 -8.06
C ILE A 91 1.96 -17.30 -8.14
N ASN A 92 3.01 -17.90 -8.69
CA ASN A 92 3.23 -19.34 -8.63
C ASN A 92 4.06 -19.74 -7.39
N ASP A 93 4.15 -21.04 -7.13
CA ASP A 93 4.83 -21.57 -5.94
C ASP A 93 6.31 -21.17 -5.86
N GLU A 94 7.02 -21.11 -6.99
CA GLU A 94 8.44 -20.76 -7.02
C GLU A 94 8.68 -19.27 -6.71
N GLU A 95 7.87 -18.39 -7.30
CA GLU A 95 7.90 -16.95 -7.01
C GLU A 95 7.51 -16.67 -5.57
N PHE A 96 6.56 -17.43 -5.05
CA PHE A 96 6.15 -17.35 -3.65
C PHE A 96 7.27 -17.75 -2.70
N ASP A 97 7.90 -18.91 -2.92
CA ASP A 97 9.02 -19.40 -2.11
C ASP A 97 10.19 -18.41 -2.13
N PHE A 98 10.46 -17.80 -3.29
CA PHE A 98 11.46 -16.75 -3.43
C PHE A 98 11.11 -15.50 -2.61
N LEU A 99 9.85 -15.05 -2.63
CA LEU A 99 9.40 -13.91 -1.82
C LEU A 99 9.49 -14.19 -0.32
N CYS A 100 9.14 -15.41 0.10
CA CYS A 100 9.32 -15.86 1.48
C CYS A 100 10.80 -15.89 1.88
N HIS A 101 11.68 -16.40 1.02
CA HIS A 101 13.12 -16.40 1.25
C HIS A 101 13.68 -14.97 1.40
N LEU A 102 13.31 -14.05 0.51
CA LEU A 102 13.69 -12.64 0.59
C LEU A 102 13.21 -11.98 1.88
N ALA A 103 11.98 -12.27 2.31
CA ALA A 103 11.44 -11.76 3.57
C ALA A 103 12.28 -12.24 4.76
N ILE A 104 12.64 -13.54 4.79
CA ILE A 104 13.49 -14.13 5.82
C ILE A 104 14.88 -13.47 5.83
N LEU A 105 15.50 -13.29 4.67
CA LEU A 105 16.80 -12.62 4.56
C LEU A 105 16.75 -11.17 5.08
N ARG A 106 15.70 -10.41 4.71
CA ARG A 106 15.50 -9.04 5.21
C ARG A 106 15.25 -9.00 6.72
N MET A 107 14.51 -9.96 7.28
CA MET A 107 14.33 -10.06 8.73
C MET A 107 15.67 -10.38 9.44
N ALA A 108 16.48 -11.26 8.85
CA ALA A 108 17.80 -11.58 9.38
C ALA A 108 18.76 -10.38 9.37
N GLU A 109 18.68 -9.50 8.36
CA GLU A 109 19.45 -8.25 8.28
C GLU A 109 18.99 -7.17 9.28
N LEU A 110 17.70 -7.21 9.66
CA LEU A 110 17.12 -6.30 10.65
C LEU A 110 17.37 -6.75 12.10
N ARG A 111 18.09 -7.86 12.31
CA ARG A 111 18.52 -8.26 13.65
C ARG A 111 19.40 -7.17 14.24
N PRO A 112 19.12 -6.72 15.49
CA PRO A 112 19.93 -5.71 16.12
C PRO A 112 21.37 -6.21 16.26
N LEU A 113 22.32 -5.36 15.91
CA LEU A 113 23.72 -5.58 16.26
C LEU A 113 23.83 -5.67 17.79
N PRO A 114 24.77 -6.46 18.32
CA PRO A 114 25.00 -6.55 19.76
C PRO A 114 25.15 -5.14 20.37
N GLY A 115 24.21 -4.74 21.25
CA GLY A 115 24.19 -3.43 21.91
C GLY A 115 23.03 -2.50 21.56
N MET A 116 22.10 -2.87 20.67
CA MET A 116 20.85 -2.13 20.46
C MET A 116 19.73 -2.67 21.37
N GLU A 117 19.29 -1.86 22.33
CA GLU A 117 18.15 -2.15 23.22
C GLU A 117 16.82 -2.00 22.46
N ARG A 118 16.37 -3.08 21.81
CA ARG A 118 14.93 -3.32 21.64
C ARG A 118 14.56 -4.48 22.55
N SER A 119 13.40 -4.41 23.20
CA SER A 119 12.95 -5.53 24.02
C SER A 119 12.70 -6.75 23.14
N LEU A 120 13.03 -7.95 23.64
CA LEU A 120 12.80 -9.22 22.94
C LEU A 120 11.32 -9.35 22.50
N GLU A 121 10.42 -8.80 23.31
CA GLU A 121 8.96 -8.81 23.13
C GLU A 121 8.51 -7.97 21.92
N GLU A 122 9.09 -6.78 21.70
CA GLU A 122 8.81 -5.96 20.51
C GLU A 122 9.30 -6.64 19.22
N TYR A 123 10.39 -7.38 19.29
CA TYR A 123 10.92 -8.14 18.17
C TYR A 123 10.04 -9.35 17.83
N GLU A 124 9.68 -10.14 18.84
CA GLU A 124 8.80 -11.30 18.69
C GLU A 124 7.41 -10.89 18.17
N GLN A 125 6.89 -9.73 18.60
CA GLN A 125 5.61 -9.22 18.15
C GLN A 125 5.66 -8.76 16.68
N GLN A 126 6.73 -8.10 16.26
CA GLN A 126 6.92 -7.69 14.85
C GLN A 126 7.16 -8.89 13.92
N GLU A 127 7.92 -9.88 14.38
CA GLU A 127 8.16 -11.15 13.68
C GLU A 127 6.86 -11.97 13.55
N ALA A 128 6.08 -12.07 14.64
CA ALA A 128 4.80 -12.75 14.66
C ALA A 128 3.78 -12.09 13.72
N GLU A 129 3.72 -10.75 13.65
CA GLU A 129 2.82 -10.06 12.71
C GLU A 129 3.18 -10.33 11.25
N LEU A 130 4.48 -10.27 10.90
CA LEU A 130 4.97 -10.56 9.56
C LEU A 130 4.71 -12.01 9.14
N LEU A 131 5.05 -12.96 10.00
CA LEU A 131 4.80 -14.39 9.77
C LEU A 131 3.32 -14.69 9.69
N ASN A 132 2.48 -14.11 10.55
CA ASN A 132 1.02 -14.35 10.51
C ASN A 132 0.39 -13.85 9.21
N VAL A 133 0.85 -12.72 8.66
CA VAL A 133 0.39 -12.23 7.34
C VAL A 133 0.85 -13.14 6.21
N LEU A 134 2.11 -13.57 6.23
CA LEU A 134 2.68 -14.44 5.19
C LEU A 134 2.06 -15.84 5.23
N VAL A 135 1.93 -16.44 6.42
CA VAL A 135 1.36 -17.78 6.63
C VAL A 135 -0.13 -17.82 6.29
N ARG A 136 -0.92 -16.81 6.66
CA ARG A 136 -2.34 -16.77 6.26
C ARG A 136 -2.52 -16.70 4.75
N LYS A 137 -1.69 -15.90 4.08
CA LYS A 137 -1.67 -15.84 2.60
C LYS A 137 -1.23 -17.18 2.00
N LEU A 138 -0.24 -17.84 2.60
CA LEU A 138 0.25 -19.17 2.23
C LEU A 138 -0.85 -20.23 2.32
N MET A 139 -1.64 -20.22 3.40
CA MET A 139 -2.77 -21.16 3.58
C MET A 139 -3.89 -20.94 2.56
N ILE A 140 -4.17 -19.68 2.18
CA ILE A 140 -5.19 -19.35 1.17
C ILE A 140 -4.74 -19.81 -0.23
N VAL A 141 -3.49 -19.54 -0.60
CA VAL A 141 -2.94 -19.91 -1.91
C VAL A 141 -2.80 -21.43 -2.07
N THR A 142 -2.38 -22.14 -1.01
CA THR A 142 -2.25 -23.61 -1.02
C THR A 142 -3.58 -24.35 -0.87
N GLY A 143 -4.71 -23.63 -0.79
CA GLY A 143 -6.04 -24.22 -0.64
C GLY A 143 -6.30 -24.85 0.72
N GLN A 144 -5.42 -24.62 1.71
CA GLN A 144 -5.58 -25.11 3.08
C GLN A 144 -6.49 -24.20 3.94
N ALA A 145 -6.82 -23.01 3.44
CA ALA A 145 -7.84 -22.13 3.99
C ALA A 145 -8.60 -21.42 2.86
N SER A 146 -9.85 -21.05 3.11
CA SER A 146 -10.67 -20.20 2.24
C SER A 146 -11.07 -18.95 3.00
N GLU A 147 -11.04 -17.77 2.36
CA GLU A 147 -11.55 -16.54 2.97
C GLU A 147 -13.06 -16.64 3.19
N SER A 148 -13.49 -16.97 4.41
CA SER A 148 -14.88 -16.82 4.80
C SER A 148 -15.14 -15.34 5.10
N VAL A 149 -15.75 -14.62 4.15
CA VAL A 149 -16.34 -13.31 4.41
C VAL A 149 -17.62 -13.54 5.22
N SER A 150 -17.51 -13.49 6.56
CA SER A 150 -18.69 -13.36 7.43
C SER A 150 -19.28 -11.97 7.25
N ILE A 151 -20.23 -11.85 6.32
CA ILE A 151 -21.14 -10.71 6.28
C ILE A 151 -22.15 -10.93 7.42
N SER A 152 -21.90 -10.31 8.57
CA SER A 152 -22.92 -10.14 9.60
C SER A 152 -24.04 -9.27 8.99
N ARG A 153 -25.22 -9.87 8.79
CA ARG A 153 -26.46 -9.16 8.48
C ARG A 153 -27.03 -8.51 9.73
#